data_AF-A0A3D5K3Q0-F1
#
_entry.id   AF-A0A3D5K3Q0-F1
#
_cell.length_a   1.000
_cell.length_b   1.000
_cell.length_c   1.000
_cell.angle_alpha   90.00
_cell.angle_beta   90.00
_cell.angle_gamma   90.00
#
_symmetry.space_group_name_H-M   'P 1'
#
loop_
_entity.id
_entity.type
_entity.pdbx_description
1 polymer ?
#
loop_
_entity_poly.entity_id
_entity_poly.type
_entity_poly.pdbx_seq_one_letter_code
_entity_poly.pdbx_strand_id
1 'polypeptide(L)'
;MPERLPIVDYLQLGNDPHLLANECTNCGARFFDRRNACAKCGKAEFASARVADDAVLKSFSIVHRAAPGISVPYVSAIVETRDGTSVRANVVGLDDPMTAELGMSLVFTTYGCGTDDNGTECVAFGYAAV
;
A
#
# COMPACT_ATOMS: atom_id res chain seq x y z
N MET A 1 -18.20 2.63 18.28
CA MET A 1 -17.76 2.51 16.87
C MET A 1 -17.05 1.18 16.76
N PRO A 2 -17.26 0.39 15.69
CA PRO A 2 -16.50 -0.85 15.51
C PRO A 2 -15.00 -0.54 15.54
N GLU A 3 -14.24 -1.41 16.19
CA GLU A 3 -12.79 -1.32 16.21
C GLU A 3 -12.28 -1.47 14.77
N ARG A 4 -11.35 -0.62 14.34
CA ARG A 4 -10.77 -0.63 13.00
C ARG A 4 -9.30 -0.99 13.12
N LEU A 5 -8.88 -2.04 12.45
CA LEU A 5 -7.49 -2.52 12.48
C LEU A 5 -6.89 -2.47 11.08
N PRO A 6 -5.64 -1.97 10.92
CA PRO A 6 -4.98 -2.00 9.63
C PRO A 6 -4.62 -3.44 9.26
N ILE A 7 -4.70 -3.77 7.97
CA ILE A 7 -4.32 -5.09 7.43
C ILE A 7 -2.82 -5.38 7.61
N VAL A 8 -2.01 -4.34 7.81
CA VAL A 8 -0.55 -4.39 7.96
C VAL A 8 -0.08 -3.31 8.93
N ASP A 9 0.99 -3.59 9.69
CA ASP A 9 1.49 -2.69 10.74
C ASP A 9 1.95 -1.32 10.23
N TYR A 10 2.41 -1.25 8.98
CA TYR A 10 2.89 0.00 8.38
C TYR A 10 1.78 0.91 7.85
N LEU A 11 0.52 0.47 7.87
CA LEU A 11 -0.64 1.33 7.60
C LEU A 11 -1.07 1.99 8.92
N GLN A 12 -0.87 3.29 9.02
CA GLN A 12 -1.37 4.09 10.13
C GLN A 12 -2.81 4.51 9.85
N LEU A 13 -3.72 4.18 10.77
CA LEU A 13 -5.10 4.65 10.75
C LEU A 13 -5.26 5.90 11.62
N GLY A 14 -6.33 6.67 11.39
CA GLY A 14 -6.65 7.87 12.17
C GLY A 14 -7.30 8.93 11.30
N ASN A 15 -7.16 10.21 11.71
CA ASN A 15 -7.67 11.35 10.93
C ASN A 15 -6.89 11.57 9.63
N ASP A 16 -5.66 11.07 9.57
CA ASP A 16 -4.75 11.19 8.43
C ASP A 16 -4.12 9.81 8.18
N PRO A 17 -4.84 8.90 7.48
CA PRO A 17 -4.31 7.59 7.16
C PRO A 17 -3.11 7.69 6.21
N HIS A 18 -2.06 6.94 6.48
CA HIS A 18 -0.82 6.97 5.68
C HIS A 18 0.03 5.73 5.87
N LEU A 19 1.05 5.56 5.03
CA LEU A 19 2.04 4.48 5.17
C LEU A 19 3.32 4.99 5.85
N LEU A 20 3.92 4.15 6.69
CA LEU A 20 5.24 4.35 7.28
C LEU A 20 6.24 3.33 6.76
N ALA A 21 7.38 3.80 6.28
CA ALA A 21 8.52 2.97 5.95
C ALA A 21 9.63 3.12 7.00
N ASN A 22 10.49 2.11 7.08
CA ASN A 22 11.77 2.20 7.78
C ASN A 22 12.82 2.75 6.80
N GLU A 23 13.28 3.97 7.03
CA GLU A 23 14.32 4.63 6.25
C GLU A 23 15.68 4.45 6.93
N CYS A 24 16.64 3.90 6.20
CA CYS A 24 18.01 3.74 6.67
C CYS A 24 18.67 5.10 6.87
N THR A 25 19.07 5.41 8.11
CA THR A 25 19.66 6.71 8.48
C THR A 25 21.00 6.98 7.77
N ASN A 26 21.65 5.95 7.25
CA ASN A 26 22.96 6.05 6.59
C ASN A 26 22.88 6.24 5.07
N CYS A 27 21.85 5.73 4.38
CA CYS A 27 21.81 5.75 2.92
C CYS A 27 20.44 6.06 2.30
N GLY A 28 19.42 6.35 3.12
CA GLY A 28 18.08 6.73 2.68
C GLY A 28 17.26 5.61 2.05
N ALA A 29 17.75 4.36 2.03
CA ALA A 29 16.96 3.25 1.50
C ALA A 29 15.76 2.97 2.41
N ARG A 30 14.58 2.83 1.80
CA ARG A 30 13.30 2.62 2.51
C ARG A 30 12.81 1.20 2.36
N PHE A 31 12.24 0.67 3.43
CA PHE A 31 11.67 -0.67 3.47
C PHE A 31 10.40 -0.68 4.31
N PHE A 32 9.39 -1.45 3.89
CA PHE A 32 8.29 -1.81 4.76
C PHE A 32 8.68 -2.96 5.70
N ASP A 33 7.91 -3.10 6.77
CA ASP A 33 8.07 -4.12 7.81
C ASP A 33 9.42 -4.07 8.56
N ARG A 34 9.53 -4.94 9.56
CA ARG A 34 10.73 -5.09 10.39
C ARG A 34 11.95 -5.44 9.55
N ARG A 35 13.08 -4.77 9.82
CA ARG A 35 14.39 -5.04 9.19
C ARG A 35 15.44 -5.41 10.23
N ASN A 36 16.27 -6.40 9.92
CA ASN A 36 17.49 -6.70 10.70
C ASN A 36 18.66 -5.78 10.29
N ALA A 37 18.74 -5.44 9.00
CA ALA A 37 19.74 -4.56 8.42
C ALA A 37 19.26 -4.02 7.06
N CYS A 38 19.88 -2.93 6.63
CA CYS A 38 19.66 -2.29 5.35
C CYS A 38 20.19 -3.18 4.21
N ALA A 39 19.31 -3.56 3.28
CA ALA A 39 19.71 -4.38 2.12
C ALA A 39 20.65 -3.64 1.16
N LYS A 40 20.73 -2.31 1.22
CA LYS A 40 21.59 -1.48 0.36
C LYS A 40 23.00 -1.30 0.92
N CYS A 41 23.15 -1.16 2.25
CA CYS A 41 24.45 -0.77 2.85
C CYS A 41 24.84 -1.54 4.13
N GLY A 42 24.03 -2.51 4.58
CA GLY A 42 24.35 -3.38 5.73
C GLY A 42 24.24 -2.75 7.12
N LYS A 43 23.94 -1.45 7.24
CA LYS A 43 23.73 -0.78 8.55
C LYS A 43 22.37 -1.15 9.16
N ALA A 44 22.26 -1.05 10.48
CA ALA A 44 21.08 -1.50 11.24
C ALA A 44 20.22 -0.36 11.82
N GLU A 45 20.62 0.90 11.63
CA GLU A 45 19.89 2.06 12.13
C GLU A 45 18.84 2.53 11.12
N PHE A 46 17.61 2.72 11.61
CA PHE A 46 16.47 3.16 10.82
C PHE A 46 15.66 4.21 11.60
N ALA A 47 15.04 5.11 10.86
CA ALA A 47 14.01 6.01 11.35
C ALA A 47 12.69 5.73 10.62
N SER A 48 11.56 6.00 11.27
CA SER A 48 10.25 5.97 10.60
C SER A 48 10.14 7.15 9.63
N ALA A 49 9.73 6.86 8.40
CA ALA A 49 9.51 7.86 7.35
C ALA A 49 8.09 7.72 6.79
N ARG A 50 7.35 8.83 6.73
CA ARG A 50 6.07 8.88 6.02
C ARG A 50 6.32 8.72 4.52
N VAL A 51 5.52 7.85 3.90
CA VAL A 51 5.49 7.64 2.46
C VAL A 51 4.54 8.65 1.83
N ALA A 52 4.94 9.23 0.69
CA ALA A 52 4.12 10.16 -0.08
C ALA A 52 2.85 9.48 -0.64
N ASP A 53 1.75 10.24 -0.66
CA ASP A 53 0.44 9.74 -1.11
C ASP A 53 0.32 9.70 -2.64
N ASP A 54 0.99 10.62 -3.35
CA ASP A 54 1.02 10.64 -4.81
C ASP A 54 1.95 9.54 -5.36
N ALA A 55 1.48 8.80 -6.34
CA ALA A 55 2.25 7.73 -6.97
C ALA A 55 1.98 7.59 -8.48
N VAL A 56 2.85 6.85 -9.14
CA VAL A 56 2.73 6.45 -10.54
C VAL A 56 2.67 4.93 -10.64
N LEU A 57 1.77 4.41 -11.47
CA LEU A 57 1.69 2.97 -11.74
C LEU A 57 2.92 2.48 -12.52
N LYS A 58 3.76 1.63 -11.91
CA LYS A 58 5.02 1.15 -12.52
C LYS A 58 4.92 -0.24 -13.13
N SER A 59 4.10 -1.11 -12.55
CA SER A 59 3.88 -2.47 -13.02
C SER A 59 2.58 -2.98 -12.43
N PHE A 60 1.84 -3.80 -13.17
CA PHE A 60 0.62 -4.42 -12.66
C PHE A 60 0.28 -5.74 -13.35
N SER A 61 -0.63 -6.47 -12.73
CA SER A 61 -1.33 -7.61 -13.32
C SER A 61 -2.82 -7.50 -13.00
N ILE A 62 -3.66 -7.88 -13.96
CA ILE A 62 -5.11 -7.98 -13.76
C ILE A 62 -5.43 -9.40 -13.34
N VAL A 63 -5.87 -9.56 -12.10
CA VAL A 63 -6.14 -10.85 -11.49
C VAL A 63 -7.59 -11.25 -11.75
N HIS A 64 -7.80 -12.25 -12.61
CA HIS A 64 -9.13 -12.77 -12.96
C HIS A 64 -9.60 -13.94 -12.09
N ARG A 65 -8.73 -14.50 -11.25
CA ARG A 65 -9.06 -15.63 -10.39
C ARG A 65 -8.43 -15.42 -9.01
N ALA A 66 -9.26 -15.43 -7.98
CA ALA A 66 -8.86 -15.22 -6.60
C ALA A 66 -9.53 -16.25 -5.68
N ALA A 67 -9.20 -16.20 -4.38
CA ALA A 67 -9.87 -16.98 -3.36
C ALA A 67 -11.36 -16.58 -3.24
N PRO A 68 -12.24 -17.48 -2.74
CA PRO A 68 -13.64 -17.14 -2.49
C PRO A 68 -13.79 -15.88 -1.62
N GLY A 69 -14.74 -15.02 -1.98
CA GLY A 69 -15.00 -13.75 -1.29
C GLY A 69 -14.19 -12.55 -1.82
N ILE A 70 -13.20 -12.76 -2.69
CA ILE A 70 -12.46 -11.68 -3.35
C ILE A 70 -13.10 -11.37 -4.70
N SER A 71 -13.51 -10.12 -4.89
CA SER A 71 -14.06 -9.65 -6.16
C SER A 71 -12.98 -9.63 -7.25
N VAL A 72 -13.33 -10.14 -8.43
CA VAL A 72 -12.46 -10.16 -9.62
C VAL A 72 -13.23 -9.63 -10.83
N PRO A 73 -12.54 -9.03 -11.83
CA PRO A 73 -11.10 -8.76 -11.87
C PRO A 73 -10.68 -7.62 -10.92
N TYR A 74 -9.40 -7.58 -10.55
CA TYR A 74 -8.79 -6.42 -9.87
C TYR A 74 -7.34 -6.22 -10.32
N VAL A 75 -6.83 -5.00 -10.12
CA VAL A 75 -5.46 -4.61 -10.51
C VAL A 75 -4.52 -4.76 -9.33
N SER A 76 -3.65 -5.76 -9.36
CA SER A 76 -2.54 -5.92 -8.42
C SER A 76 -1.32 -5.18 -8.96
N ALA A 77 -0.77 -4.23 -8.18
CA ALA A 77 0.16 -3.24 -8.70
C ALA A 77 1.42 -3.07 -7.83
N ILE A 78 2.46 -2.58 -8.50
CA ILE A 78 3.59 -1.90 -7.91
C ILE A 78 3.50 -0.44 -8.35
N VAL A 79 3.40 0.45 -7.36
CA VAL A 79 3.44 1.90 -7.58
C VAL A 79 4.77 2.46 -7.09
N GLU A 80 5.22 3.54 -7.71
CA GLU A 80 6.34 4.35 -7.25
C GLU A 80 5.79 5.68 -6.79
N THR A 81 5.90 5.93 -5.49
CA THR A 81 5.45 7.17 -4.86
C THR A 81 6.42 8.30 -5.19
N ARG A 82 5.96 9.55 -5.05
CA ARG A 82 6.74 10.73 -5.40
C ARG A 82 8.09 10.85 -4.67
N ASP A 83 8.20 10.25 -3.49
CA ASP A 83 9.43 10.22 -2.70
C ASP A 83 10.37 9.05 -3.06
N GLY A 84 10.02 8.27 -4.10
CA GLY A 84 10.80 7.15 -4.60
C GLY A 84 10.53 5.82 -3.88
N THR A 85 9.56 5.76 -2.97
CA THR A 85 9.19 4.50 -2.29
C THR A 85 8.35 3.63 -3.22
N SER A 86 8.80 2.39 -3.45
CA SER A 86 8.04 1.38 -4.19
C SER A 86 7.07 0.67 -3.26
N VAL A 87 5.78 0.68 -3.60
CA VAL A 87 4.70 0.12 -2.78
C VAL A 87 3.96 -0.94 -3.57
N ARG A 88 3.76 -2.12 -2.96
CA ARG A 88 2.86 -3.15 -3.49
C ARG A 88 1.46 -2.87 -2.96
N ALA A 89 0.51 -2.63 -3.86
CA ALA A 89 -0.86 -2.26 -3.52
C ALA A 89 -1.80 -2.63 -4.66
N ASN A 90 -3.12 -2.53 -4.45
CA ASN A 90 -4.08 -2.60 -5.54
C ASN A 90 -4.36 -1.21 -6.11
N VAL A 91 -4.65 -1.13 -7.42
CA VAL A 91 -5.34 0.04 -7.97
C VAL A 91 -6.83 -0.15 -7.73
N VAL A 92 -7.47 0.84 -7.11
CA VAL A 92 -8.87 0.78 -6.68
C VAL A 92 -9.69 1.91 -7.29
N GLY A 93 -11.01 1.74 -7.35
CA GLY A 93 -11.93 2.78 -7.84
C GLY A 93 -11.98 2.94 -9.37
N LEU A 94 -11.36 2.04 -10.14
CA LEU A 94 -11.58 1.96 -11.59
C LEU A 94 -12.94 1.30 -11.88
N ASP A 95 -13.71 1.88 -12.79
CA ASP A 95 -14.97 1.28 -13.28
C ASP A 95 -14.72 -0.07 -13.99
N ASP A 96 -13.64 -0.14 -14.77
CA ASP A 96 -13.16 -1.37 -15.40
C ASP A 96 -11.65 -1.54 -15.12
N PRO A 97 -11.22 -2.60 -14.40
CA PRO A 97 -9.81 -2.93 -14.17
C PRO A 97 -8.94 -3.01 -15.44
N MET A 98 -9.54 -3.29 -16.60
CA MET A 98 -8.84 -3.34 -17.89
C MET A 98 -8.36 -1.97 -18.38
N THR A 99 -8.81 -0.88 -17.76
CA THR A 99 -8.40 0.50 -18.08
C THR A 99 -7.10 0.94 -17.38
N ALA A 100 -6.51 0.07 -16.55
CA ALA A 100 -5.23 0.38 -15.91
C ALA A 100 -4.10 0.50 -16.95
N GLU A 101 -3.34 1.58 -16.87
CA GLU A 101 -2.25 1.89 -17.80
C GLU A 101 -0.96 2.26 -17.04
N LEU A 102 0.18 1.77 -17.53
CA LEU A 102 1.48 2.15 -16.97
C LEU A 102 1.67 3.67 -17.09
N GLY A 103 2.19 4.29 -16.03
CA GLY A 103 2.41 5.72 -15.99
C GLY A 103 1.21 6.54 -15.50
N MET A 104 0.04 5.94 -15.26
CA MET A 104 -1.10 6.67 -14.71
C MET A 104 -0.79 7.21 -13.31
N SER A 105 -1.29 8.42 -13.04
CA SER A 105 -1.18 9.06 -11.74
C SER A 105 -2.21 8.48 -10.78
N LEU A 106 -1.77 8.15 -9.58
CA LEU A 106 -2.61 7.57 -8.54
C LEU A 106 -2.38 8.26 -7.21
N VAL A 107 -3.38 8.23 -6.33
CA VAL A 107 -3.29 8.77 -4.97
C VAL A 107 -3.68 7.70 -3.96
N PHE A 108 -2.94 7.64 -2.85
CA PHE A 108 -3.21 6.74 -1.73
C PHE A 108 -4.64 6.87 -1.21
N THR A 109 -5.25 5.73 -0.86
CA THR A 109 -6.55 5.67 -0.20
C THR A 109 -6.68 4.43 0.68
N THR A 110 -7.69 4.40 1.53
CA THR A 110 -8.02 3.26 2.41
C THR A 110 -9.43 2.74 2.13
N TYR A 111 -9.66 1.46 2.37
CA TYR A 111 -10.96 0.81 2.20
C TYR A 111 -11.15 -0.35 3.17
N GLY A 112 -12.40 -0.66 3.51
CA GLY A 112 -12.74 -1.84 4.32
C GLY A 112 -12.47 -3.13 3.55
N CYS A 113 -11.70 -4.03 4.14
CA CYS A 113 -11.28 -5.30 3.54
C CYS A 113 -12.12 -6.50 4.02
N GLY A 114 -12.85 -6.33 5.12
CA GLY A 114 -13.71 -7.33 5.73
C GLY A 114 -14.05 -6.97 7.17
N THR A 115 -15.01 -7.68 7.75
CA THR A 115 -15.38 -7.55 9.16
C THR A 115 -15.37 -8.94 9.78
N ASP A 116 -14.75 -9.09 10.94
CA ASP A 116 -14.73 -10.37 11.67
C ASP A 116 -16.02 -10.61 12.47
N ASP A 117 -16.14 -11.78 13.08
CA ASP A 117 -17.32 -12.15 13.89
C ASP A 117 -17.45 -11.30 15.18
N ASN A 118 -16.41 -10.56 15.57
CA ASN A 118 -16.45 -9.61 16.70
C ASN A 118 -16.92 -8.21 16.27
N GLY A 119 -17.15 -7.99 14.98
CA GLY A 119 -17.51 -6.68 14.44
C GLY A 119 -16.30 -5.75 14.21
N THR A 120 -15.08 -6.28 14.25
CA THR A 120 -13.84 -5.54 13.97
C THR A 120 -13.66 -5.40 12.46
N GLU A 121 -13.51 -4.17 11.98
CA GLU A 121 -13.27 -3.90 10.56
C GLU A 121 -11.76 -3.96 10.25
N CYS A 122 -11.39 -4.81 9.29
CA CYS A 122 -10.09 -4.75 8.63
C CYS A 122 -10.07 -3.57 7.65
N VAL A 123 -9.08 -2.69 7.78
CA VAL A 123 -8.83 -1.59 6.84
C VAL A 123 -7.59 -1.91 6.01
N ALA A 124 -7.76 -1.99 4.70
CA ALA A 124 -6.68 -2.09 3.74
C ALA A 124 -6.40 -0.74 3.08
N PHE A 125 -5.37 -0.72 2.23
CA PHE A 125 -5.01 0.45 1.44
C PHE A 125 -4.85 0.08 -0.03
N GLY A 126 -5.00 1.09 -0.88
CA GLY A 126 -4.81 1.02 -2.32
C GLY A 126 -4.44 2.38 -2.88
N TYR A 127 -4.37 2.46 -4.19
CA TYR A 127 -4.13 3.71 -4.90
C TYR A 127 -5.25 3.91 -5.93
N ALA A 128 -5.90 5.07 -5.92
CA ALA A 128 -6.99 5.40 -6.85
C ALA A 128 -6.50 6.30 -7.97
N ALA A 129 -7.06 6.16 -9.17
CA ALA A 129 -6.79 7.06 -10.28
C ALA A 129 -7.25 8.49 -9.94
N VAL A 130 -6.47 9.48 -10.38
CA VAL A 130 -6.76 10.91 -10.26
C VAL A 130 -7.58 11.40 -11.45
#